data_AF-A0A8I2AGL9-F1
#
_entry.id   AF-A0A8I2AGL9-F1
#
_cell.length_a   1.000
_cell.length_b   1.000
_cell.length_c   1.000
_cell.angle_alpha   90.00
_cell.angle_beta   90.00
_cell.angle_gamma   90.00
#
_symmetry.space_group_name_H-M   'P 1'
#
loop_
_entity.id
_entity.type
_entity.pdbx_description
1 polymer ?
#
loop_
_entity_poly.entity_id
_entity_poly.type
_entity_poly.pdbx_seq_one_letter_code
_entity_poly.pdbx_strand_id
1 'polypeptide(L)'
;MLLIDLGVFNKKTHSIGNREALTWTIVWIVVSLLFGIVVYFESGLNSASDYIAAYLIEKSLSMDNIFVFILIFSYFSVPSEYHHKVLFYGIIGAIIFRAIFIFAGVELIKLTYLPPFEVNGTEVQLNVVLTIFGIFLVYAGLKTFNNHKEKQKDFSKNFVVRAAHRLFPFSNEYDNGKFFTRQNGKRLATPLLLVVLVIESTDILFAVDSIPAIFAISNDPFILYTSNIFAILGLRALYFLLANLMPLFRFLHYGLAVILVFIGTKMLIADFFEIPSPVSLAAVVAILTISILLSVFIKEEKISTNVEQTSK
;
A
#
# COMPACT_ATOMS: atom_id res chain seq x y z
N MET A 1 20.21 8.69 -1.49
CA MET A 1 19.32 8.14 -0.44
C MET A 1 18.84 6.72 -0.76
N LEU A 2 18.12 6.48 -1.86
CA LEU A 2 17.70 5.12 -2.30
C LEU A 2 18.87 4.12 -2.38
N LEU A 3 19.96 4.45 -3.07
CA LEU A 3 21.16 3.60 -3.17
C LEU A 3 21.88 3.33 -1.83
N ILE A 4 21.75 4.23 -0.85
CA ILE A 4 22.38 4.08 0.48
C ILE A 4 21.58 3.10 1.34
N ASP A 5 20.24 3.17 1.29
CA ASP A 5 19.33 2.24 1.99
C ASP A 5 19.24 0.85 1.32
N LEU A 6 19.44 0.82 -0.01
CA LEU A 6 19.35 -0.38 -0.85
C LEU A 6 20.70 -1.11 -0.99
N GLY A 7 21.82 -0.40 -1.13
CA GLY A 7 23.10 -1.00 -1.52
C GLY A 7 24.17 -1.13 -0.44
N VAL A 8 24.16 -0.27 0.58
CA VAL A 8 25.32 -0.13 1.49
C VAL A 8 25.05 -0.64 2.92
N PHE A 9 23.82 -0.52 3.43
CA PHE A 9 23.57 -0.76 4.86
C PHE A 9 23.07 -2.16 5.26
N ASN A 10 22.80 -3.08 4.32
CA ASN A 10 22.32 -4.44 4.69
C ASN A 10 22.92 -5.57 3.85
N LYS A 11 24.26 -5.55 3.70
CA LYS A 11 25.02 -6.66 3.11
C LYS A 11 25.16 -7.88 4.02
N LYS A 12 24.66 -7.84 5.27
CA LYS A 12 24.67 -8.98 6.20
C LYS A 12 23.25 -9.40 6.52
N THR A 13 22.98 -10.67 6.27
CA THR A 13 21.79 -11.47 6.58
C THR A 13 21.54 -11.54 8.09
N HIS A 14 21.19 -10.40 8.72
CA HIS A 14 20.78 -10.37 10.12
C HIS A 14 19.26 -10.18 10.19
N SER A 15 18.59 -11.04 10.96
CA SER A 15 17.18 -10.86 11.29
C SER A 15 17.03 -9.56 12.08
N ILE A 16 16.41 -8.55 11.49
CA ILE A 16 16.21 -7.25 12.15
C ILE A 16 15.35 -7.47 13.41
N GLY A 17 15.88 -7.13 14.58
CA GLY A 17 15.12 -7.22 15.83
C GLY A 17 14.01 -6.17 15.91
N ASN A 18 12.95 -6.42 16.68
CA ASN A 18 11.81 -5.50 16.81
C ASN A 18 12.20 -4.05 17.18
N ARG A 19 13.22 -3.88 18.04
CA ARG A 19 13.71 -2.55 18.42
C ARG A 19 14.38 -1.80 17.26
N GLU A 20 15.14 -2.52 16.46
CA GLU A 20 15.80 -1.97 15.28
C GLU A 20 14.76 -1.62 14.21
N ALA A 21 13.81 -2.51 13.94
CA ALA A 21 12.70 -2.29 13.02
C ALA A 21 11.85 -1.07 13.42
N LEU A 22 11.54 -0.93 14.72
CA LEU A 22 10.83 0.24 15.25
C LEU A 22 11.63 1.53 15.06
N THR A 23 12.92 1.50 15.38
CA THR A 23 13.81 2.67 15.23
C THR A 23 13.84 3.14 13.79
N TRP A 24 14.06 2.22 12.84
CA TRP A 24 14.04 2.55 11.42
C TRP A 24 12.68 3.06 10.95
N THR A 25 11.58 2.48 11.45
CA THR A 25 10.24 2.96 11.13
C THR A 25 10.04 4.42 11.58
N ILE A 26 10.46 4.74 12.80
CA ILE A 26 10.39 6.11 13.34
C ILE A 26 11.27 7.06 12.53
N VAL A 27 12.51 6.68 12.21
CA VAL A 27 13.42 7.49 11.39
C VAL A 27 12.77 7.84 10.05
N TRP A 28 12.20 6.85 9.37
CA TRP A 28 11.53 7.09 8.09
C TRP A 28 10.32 8.02 8.23
N ILE A 29 9.50 7.86 9.27
CA ILE A 29 8.38 8.77 9.53
C ILE A 29 8.87 10.20 9.76
N VAL A 30 9.91 10.39 10.58
CA VAL A 30 10.48 11.71 10.87
C VAL A 30 11.02 12.35 9.60
N VAL A 31 11.76 11.60 8.78
CA VAL A 31 12.28 12.09 7.50
C VAL A 31 11.14 12.55 6.58
N SER A 32 10.06 11.76 6.49
CA SER A 32 8.89 12.12 5.68
C SER A 32 8.17 13.37 6.19
N LEU A 33 8.07 13.55 7.51
CA LEU A 33 7.47 14.75 8.12
C LEU A 33 8.36 15.99 7.93
N LEU A 34 9.68 15.86 8.06
CA LEU A 34 10.63 16.93 7.77
C LEU A 34 10.54 17.37 6.31
N PHE A 35 10.35 16.43 5.38
CA PHE A 35 10.11 16.79 3.98
C PHE A 35 8.79 17.56 3.80
N GLY A 36 7.74 17.24 4.57
CA GLY A 36 6.52 18.05 4.59
C GLY A 36 6.74 19.50 5.04
N ILE A 37 7.68 19.74 5.97
CA ILE A 37 8.10 21.08 6.37
C ILE A 37 8.84 21.78 5.22
N VAL A 38 9.68 21.06 4.46
CA VAL A 38 10.31 21.62 3.25
C VAL A 38 9.25 22.03 2.23
N VAL A 39 8.23 21.20 1.99
CA VAL A 39 7.11 21.54 1.11
C VAL A 39 6.35 22.77 1.60
N TYR A 40 6.20 22.95 2.92
CA TYR A 40 5.58 24.15 3.49
C TYR A 40 6.35 25.44 3.12
N PHE A 41 7.68 25.42 3.22
CA PHE A 41 8.48 26.59 2.88
C PHE A 41 8.55 26.87 1.37
N GLU A 42 8.53 25.83 0.54
CA GLU A 42 8.63 25.96 -0.92
C GLU A 42 7.29 26.25 -1.61
N SER A 43 6.20 25.66 -1.12
CA SER A 43 4.89 25.63 -1.81
C SER A 43 3.71 26.04 -0.93
N GLY A 44 3.94 26.36 0.34
CA GLY A 44 2.93 26.89 1.27
C GLY A 44 2.09 25.82 1.97
N LEU A 45 1.12 26.30 2.75
CA LEU A 45 0.34 25.48 3.68
C LEU A 45 -0.55 24.44 2.98
N ASN A 46 -1.14 24.78 1.84
CA ASN A 46 -2.04 23.88 1.12
C ASN A 46 -1.27 22.67 0.57
N SER A 47 -0.17 22.90 -0.14
CA SER A 47 0.69 21.84 -0.67
C SER A 47 1.30 20.97 0.43
N ALA A 48 1.70 21.56 1.56
CA ALA A 48 2.18 20.78 2.71
C ALA A 48 1.08 19.92 3.33
N SER A 49 -0.14 20.44 3.43
CA SER A 49 -1.31 19.69 3.92
C SER A 49 -1.66 18.54 2.99
N ASP A 50 -1.63 18.78 1.68
CA ASP A 50 -1.84 17.77 0.65
C ASP A 50 -0.77 16.68 0.72
N TYR A 51 0.50 17.06 0.84
CA TYR A 51 1.61 16.13 0.99
C TYR A 51 1.44 15.24 2.22
N ILE A 52 1.14 15.81 3.39
CA ILE A 52 0.97 15.04 4.62
C ILE A 52 -0.26 14.13 4.51
N ALA A 53 -1.36 14.61 3.96
CA ALA A 53 -2.57 13.81 3.78
C ALA A 53 -2.32 12.62 2.82
N ALA A 54 -1.71 12.87 1.66
CA ALA A 54 -1.34 11.85 0.69
C ALA A 54 -0.35 10.84 1.30
N TYR A 55 0.66 11.32 2.03
CA TYR A 55 1.62 10.48 2.74
C TYR A 55 0.94 9.56 3.76
N LEU A 56 0.00 10.08 4.57
CA LEU A 56 -0.67 9.29 5.60
C LEU A 56 -1.62 8.24 5.02
N ILE A 57 -2.40 8.60 4.00
CA ILE A 57 -3.28 7.64 3.31
C ILE A 57 -2.43 6.53 2.70
N GLU A 58 -1.36 6.91 2.01
CA GLU A 58 -0.50 5.96 1.36
C GLU A 58 0.27 5.09 2.37
N LYS A 59 0.73 5.68 3.48
CA LYS A 59 1.37 4.92 4.56
C LYS A 59 0.42 3.90 5.17
N SER A 60 -0.83 4.28 5.37
CA SER A 60 -1.86 3.41 5.93
C SER A 60 -2.25 2.28 4.98
N LEU A 61 -2.38 2.59 3.68
CA LEU A 61 -2.62 1.61 2.63
C LEU A 61 -1.45 0.63 2.48
N SER A 62 -0.21 1.12 2.57
CA SER A 62 0.99 0.27 2.53
C SER A 62 1.04 -0.76 3.66
N MET A 63 0.38 -0.52 4.80
CA MET A 63 0.24 -1.51 5.86
C MET A 63 -0.68 -2.67 5.48
N ASP A 64 -1.79 -2.43 4.74
CA ASP A 64 -2.61 -3.51 4.17
C ASP A 64 -1.77 -4.35 3.19
N ASN A 65 -0.93 -3.68 2.39
CA ASN A 65 -0.03 -4.34 1.43
C ASN A 65 0.96 -5.28 2.13
N ILE A 66 1.48 -4.90 3.30
CA ILE A 66 2.37 -5.74 4.10
C ILE A 66 1.70 -7.04 4.55
N PHE A 67 0.42 -7.03 4.93
CA PHE A 67 -0.30 -8.27 5.30
C PHE A 67 -0.34 -9.25 4.13
N VAL A 68 -0.57 -8.74 2.93
CA VAL A 68 -0.58 -9.58 1.74
C VAL A 68 0.82 -10.08 1.39
N PHE A 69 1.88 -9.30 1.65
CA PHE A 69 3.26 -9.78 1.49
C PHE A 69 3.57 -10.92 2.47
N ILE A 70 3.15 -10.81 3.74
CA ILE A 70 3.30 -11.89 4.73
C ILE A 70 2.56 -13.15 4.26
N LEU A 71 1.33 -13.01 3.78
CA LEU A 71 0.54 -14.13 3.28
C LEU A 71 1.20 -14.79 2.06
N ILE A 72 1.71 -14.00 1.10
CA ILE A 72 2.43 -14.51 -0.07
C ILE A 72 3.69 -15.27 0.38
N PHE A 73 4.49 -14.70 1.30
CA PHE A 73 5.69 -15.38 1.80
C PHE A 73 5.36 -16.68 2.52
N SER A 74 4.29 -16.69 3.31
CA SER A 74 3.80 -17.90 3.97
C SER A 74 3.33 -18.94 2.95
N TYR A 75 2.56 -18.52 1.94
CA TYR A 75 2.01 -19.40 0.91
C TYR A 75 3.10 -20.09 0.09
N PHE A 76 4.08 -19.32 -0.39
CA PHE A 76 5.20 -19.86 -1.16
C PHE A 76 6.33 -20.42 -0.28
N SER A 77 6.15 -20.45 1.04
CA SER A 77 7.14 -20.91 2.02
C SER A 77 8.53 -20.29 1.78
N VAL A 78 8.57 -18.98 1.58
CA VAL A 78 9.80 -18.25 1.25
C VAL A 78 10.72 -18.25 2.48
N PRO A 79 11.97 -18.75 2.35
CA PRO A 79 12.96 -18.66 3.43
C PRO A 79 13.18 -17.22 3.89
N SER A 80 13.26 -17.01 5.21
CA SER A 80 13.38 -15.67 5.81
C SER A 80 14.60 -14.89 5.33
N GLU A 81 15.69 -15.58 4.99
CA GLU A 81 16.89 -14.99 4.39
C GLU A 81 16.65 -14.30 3.05
N TYR A 82 15.59 -14.68 2.31
CA TYR A 82 15.25 -14.09 1.02
C TYR A 82 14.18 -13.01 1.10
N HIS A 83 13.50 -12.84 2.25
CA HIS A 83 12.46 -11.80 2.42
C HIS A 83 13.03 -10.41 2.09
N HIS A 84 14.23 -10.10 2.58
CA HIS A 84 14.91 -8.84 2.28
C HIS A 84 15.06 -8.59 0.78
N LYS A 85 15.47 -9.62 0.03
CA LYS A 85 15.68 -9.53 -1.40
C LYS A 85 14.36 -9.32 -2.13
N VAL A 86 13.33 -10.07 -1.77
CA VAL A 86 12.03 -9.93 -2.43
C VAL A 86 11.40 -8.56 -2.14
N LEU A 87 11.44 -8.10 -0.89
CA LEU A 87 10.95 -6.77 -0.50
C LEU A 87 11.70 -5.66 -1.23
N PHE A 88 13.01 -5.81 -1.42
CA PHE A 88 13.82 -4.85 -2.16
C PHE A 88 13.33 -4.67 -3.60
N TYR A 89 13.16 -5.78 -4.33
CA TYR A 89 12.68 -5.71 -5.71
C TYR A 89 11.23 -5.22 -5.77
N GLY A 90 10.39 -5.71 -4.84
CA GLY A 90 9.02 -5.26 -4.60
C GLY A 90 8.88 -3.75 -4.46
N ILE A 91 9.72 -3.13 -3.63
CA ILE A 91 9.71 -1.68 -3.41
C ILE A 91 10.16 -0.92 -4.67
N ILE A 92 11.18 -1.41 -5.36
CA ILE A 92 11.66 -0.76 -6.59
C ILE A 92 10.59 -0.80 -7.66
N GLY A 93 9.95 -1.95 -7.89
CA GLY A 93 8.89 -2.06 -8.87
C GLY A 93 7.67 -1.23 -8.49
N ALA A 94 7.25 -1.23 -7.21
CA ALA A 94 6.20 -0.35 -6.71
C ALA A 94 6.47 1.13 -7.02
N ILE A 95 7.68 1.63 -6.74
CA ILE A 95 8.06 3.03 -7.05
C ILE A 95 7.95 3.30 -8.56
N ILE A 96 8.41 2.38 -9.40
CA ILE A 96 8.36 2.52 -10.87
C ILE A 96 6.92 2.52 -11.37
N PHE A 97 6.12 1.52 -11.00
CA PHE A 97 4.73 1.41 -11.44
C PHE A 97 3.88 2.57 -10.94
N ARG A 98 4.13 3.04 -9.71
CA ARG A 98 3.45 4.23 -9.20
C ARG A 98 3.85 5.50 -9.91
N ALA A 99 5.11 5.68 -10.27
CA ALA A 99 5.50 6.79 -11.14
C ALA A 99 4.67 6.74 -12.44
N ILE A 100 4.61 5.57 -13.09
CA ILE A 100 3.84 5.38 -14.32
C ILE A 100 2.36 5.74 -14.10
N PHE A 101 1.70 5.21 -13.06
CA PHE A 101 0.28 5.47 -12.81
C PHE A 101 -0.02 6.92 -12.40
N ILE A 102 0.86 7.55 -11.62
CA ILE A 102 0.68 8.95 -11.21
C ILE A 102 0.83 9.86 -12.42
N PHE A 103 1.93 9.75 -13.18
CA PHE A 103 2.14 10.62 -14.33
C PHE A 103 1.11 10.37 -15.45
N ALA A 104 0.77 9.11 -15.73
CA ALA A 104 -0.29 8.79 -16.68
C ALA A 104 -1.66 9.26 -16.19
N GLY A 105 -1.93 9.13 -14.88
CA GLY A 105 -3.18 9.57 -14.26
C GLY A 105 -3.36 11.08 -14.31
N VAL A 106 -2.32 11.87 -13.99
CA VAL A 106 -2.37 13.34 -14.10
C VAL A 106 -2.69 13.76 -15.53
N GLU A 107 -2.02 13.15 -16.52
CA GLU A 107 -2.24 13.49 -17.93
C GLU A 107 -3.65 13.09 -18.39
N LEU A 108 -4.13 11.92 -17.97
CA LEU A 108 -5.47 11.47 -18.25
C LEU A 108 -6.52 12.42 -17.66
N ILE A 109 -6.35 12.83 -16.38
CA ILE A 109 -7.25 13.76 -15.70
C ILE A 109 -7.33 15.09 -16.46
N LYS A 110 -6.20 15.65 -16.91
CA LYS A 110 -6.18 16.89 -17.71
C LYS A 110 -7.00 16.78 -18.99
N LEU A 111 -7.01 15.62 -19.64
CA LEU A 111 -7.72 15.39 -20.90
C LEU A 111 -9.22 15.11 -20.71
N THR A 112 -9.67 14.82 -19.49
CA THR A 112 -11.05 14.37 -19.21
C THR A 112 -11.92 15.41 -18.49
N TYR A 113 -11.48 16.66 -18.45
CA TYR A 113 -12.33 17.77 -18.05
C TYR A 113 -13.37 18.06 -19.14
N LEU A 114 -14.64 18.06 -18.75
CA LEU A 114 -15.72 18.48 -19.63
C LEU A 114 -15.79 20.01 -19.71
N PRO A 115 -16.33 20.57 -20.81
CA PRO A 115 -16.62 22.00 -20.87
C PRO A 115 -17.55 22.38 -19.69
N PRO A 116 -17.33 23.52 -19.04
CA PRO A 116 -18.14 23.94 -17.90
C PRO A 116 -19.59 24.08 -18.34
N PHE A 117 -20.51 23.61 -17.48
CA PHE A 117 -21.94 23.70 -17.71
C PHE A 117 -22.64 24.16 -16.42
N GLU A 118 -23.72 24.91 -16.58
CA GLU A 118 -24.50 25.37 -15.44
C GLU A 118 -25.48 24.28 -14.98
N VAL A 119 -25.41 23.94 -13.69
CA VAL A 119 -26.42 23.12 -13.02
C VAL A 119 -27.00 23.93 -11.88
N ASN A 120 -28.31 24.18 -11.90
CA ASN A 120 -29.01 24.94 -10.85
C ASN A 120 -28.36 26.31 -10.54
N GLY A 121 -27.79 26.99 -11.53
CA GLY A 121 -27.14 28.31 -11.38
C GLY A 121 -25.72 28.30 -10.80
N THR A 122 -25.10 27.11 -10.67
CA THR A 122 -23.68 26.97 -10.29
C THR A 122 -22.90 26.46 -11.50
N GLU A 123 -21.76 27.08 -11.82
CA GLU A 123 -20.84 26.57 -12.84
C GLU A 123 -20.16 25.31 -12.31
N VAL A 124 -20.35 24.19 -13.01
CA VAL A 124 -19.77 22.89 -12.66
C VAL A 124 -18.76 22.50 -13.73
N GLN A 125 -17.52 22.22 -13.31
CA GLN A 125 -16.45 21.73 -14.19
C GLN A 125 -16.13 20.26 -13.90
N LEU A 126 -16.96 19.37 -14.45
CA LEU A 126 -16.88 17.94 -14.14
C LEU A 126 -15.69 17.25 -14.81
N ASN A 127 -14.95 16.46 -14.04
CA ASN A 127 -13.94 15.55 -14.56
C ASN A 127 -14.44 14.11 -14.54
N VAL A 128 -14.58 13.50 -15.72
CA VAL A 128 -15.15 12.15 -15.85
C VAL A 128 -14.35 11.11 -15.06
N VAL A 129 -13.02 11.20 -15.07
CA VAL A 129 -12.14 10.23 -14.42
C VAL A 129 -12.21 10.35 -12.90
N LEU A 130 -12.14 11.58 -12.37
CA LEU A 130 -12.29 11.80 -10.92
C LEU A 130 -13.68 11.36 -10.43
N THR A 131 -14.73 11.57 -11.21
CA THR A 131 -16.08 11.09 -10.85
C THR A 131 -16.14 9.56 -10.81
N ILE A 132 -15.57 8.87 -11.81
CA ILE A 132 -15.51 7.40 -11.84
C ILE A 132 -14.70 6.87 -10.64
N PHE A 133 -13.55 7.48 -10.38
CA PHE A 133 -12.71 7.17 -9.24
C PHE A 133 -13.44 7.38 -7.91
N GLY A 134 -14.25 8.43 -7.78
CA GLY A 134 -15.05 8.72 -6.58
C GLY A 134 -16.09 7.63 -6.33
N ILE A 135 -16.85 7.25 -7.36
CA ILE A 135 -17.82 6.14 -7.30
C ILE A 135 -17.10 4.84 -6.92
N PHE A 136 -15.96 4.56 -7.56
CA PHE A 136 -15.17 3.37 -7.31
C PHE A 136 -14.69 3.28 -5.86
N LEU A 137 -14.17 4.38 -5.30
CA LEU A 137 -13.70 4.44 -3.91
C LEU A 137 -14.83 4.22 -2.89
N VAL A 138 -15.99 4.84 -3.10
CA VAL A 138 -17.17 4.59 -2.26
C VAL A 138 -17.59 3.12 -2.33
N TYR A 139 -17.66 2.56 -3.54
CA TYR A 139 -17.99 1.15 -3.72
C TYR A 139 -16.96 0.22 -3.04
N ALA A 140 -15.66 0.48 -3.21
CA ALA A 140 -14.58 -0.32 -2.64
C ALA A 140 -14.60 -0.28 -1.10
N GLY A 141 -14.79 0.90 -0.53
CA GLY A 141 -14.94 1.09 0.92
C GLY A 141 -16.15 0.34 1.47
N LEU A 142 -17.33 0.50 0.88
CA LEU A 142 -18.55 -0.21 1.31
C LEU A 142 -18.42 -1.73 1.19
N LYS A 143 -17.81 -2.21 0.11
CA LYS A 143 -17.57 -3.65 -0.10
C LYS A 143 -16.62 -4.23 0.96
N THR A 144 -15.63 -3.44 1.38
CA THR A 144 -14.64 -3.87 2.39
C THR A 144 -15.28 -4.07 3.77
N PHE A 145 -16.32 -3.30 4.12
CA PHE A 145 -17.08 -3.51 5.37
C PHE A 145 -17.79 -4.86 5.42
N ASN A 146 -18.34 -5.32 4.29
CA ASN A 146 -19.22 -6.48 4.26
C ASN A 146 -18.48 -7.82 4.04
N ASN A 147 -17.31 -7.80 3.39
CA ASN A 147 -16.63 -9.02 2.94
C ASN A 147 -15.40 -9.39 3.79
N HIS A 148 -15.54 -9.36 5.11
CA HIS A 148 -14.40 -9.55 6.01
C HIS A 148 -13.89 -11.02 6.11
N LYS A 149 -14.50 -11.96 5.38
CA LYS A 149 -14.17 -13.41 5.47
C LYS A 149 -13.30 -13.98 4.34
N GLU A 150 -12.92 -13.23 3.30
CA GLU A 150 -12.19 -13.83 2.16
C GLU A 150 -11.04 -12.95 1.65
N LYS A 151 -9.88 -13.00 2.32
CA LYS A 151 -8.59 -12.68 1.69
C LYS A 151 -7.55 -13.82 1.80
N GLN A 152 -7.97 -15.06 2.08
CA GLN A 152 -7.16 -16.23 1.68
C GLN A 152 -7.43 -16.52 0.20
N LYS A 153 -6.92 -15.66 -0.70
CA LYS A 153 -6.90 -15.98 -2.13
C LYS A 153 -5.91 -17.12 -2.33
N ASP A 154 -6.38 -18.22 -2.91
CA ASP A 154 -5.51 -19.31 -3.38
C ASP A 154 -4.62 -18.79 -4.52
N PHE A 155 -3.37 -18.44 -4.21
CA PHE A 155 -2.45 -17.81 -5.16
C PHE A 155 -2.09 -18.74 -6.33
N SER A 156 -2.18 -20.07 -6.17
CA SER A 156 -1.85 -21.07 -7.21
C SER A 156 -2.77 -21.00 -8.43
N LYS A 157 -4.04 -20.59 -8.27
CA LYS A 157 -4.98 -20.47 -9.40
C LYS A 157 -4.97 -19.09 -10.06
N ASN A 158 -4.19 -18.15 -9.51
CA ASN A 158 -4.24 -16.76 -9.90
C ASN A 158 -3.69 -16.54 -11.33
N PHE A 159 -4.24 -15.56 -12.04
CA PHE A 159 -3.87 -15.25 -13.43
C PHE A 159 -2.35 -15.02 -13.58
N VAL A 160 -1.75 -14.35 -12.60
CA VAL A 160 -0.32 -14.01 -12.58
C VAL A 160 0.55 -15.26 -12.56
N VAL A 161 0.22 -16.25 -11.73
CA VAL A 161 1.00 -17.50 -11.63
C VAL A 161 0.91 -18.29 -12.93
N ARG A 162 -0.29 -18.39 -13.52
CA ARG A 162 -0.48 -19.02 -14.83
C ARG A 162 0.26 -18.30 -15.96
N ALA A 163 0.21 -16.96 -15.99
CA ALA A 163 0.92 -16.15 -16.96
C ALA A 163 2.44 -16.33 -16.80
N ALA A 164 2.95 -16.32 -15.57
CA ALA A 164 4.36 -16.56 -15.29
C ALA A 164 4.82 -17.93 -15.79
N HIS A 165 4.09 -19.01 -15.47
CA HIS A 165 4.40 -20.36 -15.96
C HIS A 165 4.32 -20.50 -17.48
N ARG A 166 3.54 -19.65 -18.17
CA ARG A 166 3.52 -19.59 -19.64
C ARG A 166 4.72 -18.85 -20.22
N LEU A 167 5.24 -17.85 -19.52
CA LEU A 167 6.39 -17.04 -19.95
C LEU A 167 7.73 -17.70 -19.65
N PHE A 168 7.85 -18.40 -18.52
CA PHE A 168 9.09 -19.01 -18.07
C PHE A 168 8.90 -20.45 -17.58
N PRO A 169 9.83 -21.37 -17.88
CA PRO A 169 9.89 -22.66 -17.22
C PRO A 169 10.43 -22.48 -15.80
N PHE A 170 9.73 -23.01 -14.80
CA PHE A 170 10.09 -22.86 -13.38
C PHE A 170 10.75 -24.12 -12.81
N SER A 171 11.68 -23.92 -11.88
CA SER A 171 12.19 -24.93 -10.95
C SER A 171 11.28 -25.04 -9.73
N ASN A 172 11.26 -26.20 -9.09
CA ASN A 172 10.51 -26.44 -7.85
C ASN A 172 11.25 -25.97 -6.59
N GLU A 173 12.54 -25.64 -6.70
CA GLU A 173 13.40 -25.35 -5.54
C GLU A 173 13.98 -23.93 -5.61
N TYR A 174 14.19 -23.36 -4.42
CA TYR A 174 14.97 -22.14 -4.25
C TYR A 174 16.47 -22.44 -4.45
N ASP A 175 17.21 -21.55 -5.13
CA ASP A 175 18.65 -21.70 -5.36
C ASP A 175 19.41 -20.48 -4.83
N ASN A 176 19.77 -20.48 -3.53
CA ASN A 176 20.63 -19.48 -2.89
C ASN A 176 20.24 -18.03 -3.21
N GLY A 177 18.93 -17.75 -3.25
CA GLY A 177 18.39 -16.43 -3.55
C GLY A 177 18.51 -16.00 -5.03
N LYS A 178 18.96 -16.84 -5.95
CA LYS A 178 19.01 -16.52 -7.39
C LYS A 178 17.59 -16.54 -7.97
N PHE A 179 17.32 -15.65 -8.93
CA PHE A 179 16.04 -15.67 -9.65
C PHE A 179 16.00 -16.70 -10.78
N PHE A 180 17.16 -17.05 -11.33
CA PHE A 180 17.30 -18.06 -12.36
C PHE A 180 18.34 -19.08 -11.95
N THR A 181 18.05 -20.34 -12.22
CA THR A 181 18.97 -21.46 -12.04
C THR A 181 19.17 -22.21 -13.35
N ARG A 182 20.18 -23.08 -13.41
CA ARG A 182 20.38 -24.01 -14.53
C ARG A 182 20.22 -25.43 -14.00
N GLN A 183 19.23 -26.14 -14.53
CA GLN A 183 19.06 -27.58 -14.31
C GLN A 183 19.00 -28.29 -15.66
N ASN A 184 19.73 -29.40 -15.79
CA ASN A 184 19.78 -30.19 -17.03
C ASN A 184 20.09 -29.36 -18.30
N GLY A 185 21.02 -28.40 -18.18
CA GLY A 185 21.43 -27.54 -19.29
C GLY A 185 20.43 -26.44 -19.69
N LYS A 186 19.23 -26.41 -19.11
CA LYS A 186 18.19 -25.40 -19.38
C LYS A 186 18.17 -24.33 -18.28
N ARG A 187 17.96 -23.07 -18.65
CA ARG A 187 17.76 -21.97 -17.70
C ARG A 187 16.31 -21.97 -17.23
N LEU A 188 16.11 -22.13 -15.93
CA LEU A 188 14.80 -22.15 -15.29
C LEU A 188 14.67 -20.93 -14.37
N ALA A 189 13.47 -20.36 -14.30
CA ALA A 189 13.12 -19.41 -13.26
C ALA A 189 12.94 -20.14 -11.93
N THR A 190 13.35 -19.53 -10.83
CA THR A 190 13.15 -20.08 -9.49
C THR A 190 11.82 -19.62 -8.90
N PRO A 191 11.29 -20.29 -7.85
CA PRO A 191 10.11 -19.82 -7.13
C PRO A 191 10.28 -18.39 -6.61
N LEU A 192 11.50 -17.93 -6.33
CA LEU A 192 11.76 -16.57 -5.87
C LEU A 192 11.35 -15.49 -6.88
N LEU A 193 11.53 -15.77 -8.19
CA LEU A 193 11.09 -14.85 -9.23
C LEU A 193 9.55 -14.78 -9.29
N LEU A 194 8.90 -15.93 -9.13
CA LEU A 194 7.43 -16.00 -9.08
C LEU A 194 6.89 -15.16 -7.93
N VAL A 195 7.49 -15.26 -6.75
CA VAL A 195 7.09 -14.48 -5.57
C VAL A 195 7.21 -12.97 -5.83
N VAL A 196 8.33 -12.51 -6.42
CA VAL A 196 8.48 -11.10 -6.80
C VAL A 196 7.38 -10.67 -7.77
N LEU A 197 7.12 -11.46 -8.83
CA LEU A 197 6.09 -11.14 -9.81
C LEU A 197 4.68 -11.07 -9.19
N VAL A 198 4.36 -11.97 -8.26
CA VAL A 198 3.09 -11.96 -7.54
C VAL A 198 2.98 -10.73 -6.64
N ILE A 199 4.05 -10.35 -5.95
CA ILE A 199 4.09 -9.13 -5.13
C ILE A 199 3.89 -7.88 -5.97
N GLU A 200 4.64 -7.72 -7.06
CA GLU A 200 4.52 -6.59 -7.99
C GLU A 200 3.11 -6.49 -8.58
N SER A 201 2.56 -7.62 -9.02
CA SER A 201 1.20 -7.66 -9.55
C SER A 201 0.17 -7.30 -8.50
N THR A 202 0.41 -7.67 -7.25
CA THR A 202 -0.48 -7.35 -6.14
C THR A 202 -0.39 -5.89 -5.75
N ASP A 203 0.79 -5.27 -5.78
CA ASP A 203 0.95 -3.84 -5.59
C ASP A 203 0.25 -3.04 -6.70
N ILE A 204 0.35 -3.48 -7.95
CA ILE A 204 -0.42 -2.89 -9.07
C ILE A 204 -1.94 -3.01 -8.81
N LEU A 205 -2.41 -4.14 -8.31
CA LEU A 205 -3.82 -4.29 -7.93
C LEU A 205 -4.22 -3.34 -6.79
N PHE A 206 -3.34 -3.09 -5.82
CA PHE A 206 -3.60 -2.12 -4.76
C PHE A 206 -3.53 -0.68 -5.22
N ALA A 207 -2.72 -0.38 -6.23
CA ALA A 207 -2.67 0.95 -6.86
C ALA A 207 -4.02 1.34 -7.46
N VAL A 208 -4.87 0.36 -7.83
CA VAL A 208 -6.24 0.63 -8.32
C VAL A 208 -7.09 1.34 -7.27
N ASP A 209 -6.89 1.05 -5.98
CA ASP A 209 -7.62 1.70 -4.89
C ASP A 209 -6.86 2.94 -4.39
N SER A 210 -5.53 2.85 -4.28
CA SER A 210 -4.72 3.91 -3.66
C SER A 210 -4.49 5.13 -4.55
N ILE A 211 -4.32 4.94 -5.86
CA ILE A 211 -4.03 6.03 -6.80
C ILE A 211 -5.24 6.98 -6.95
N PRO A 212 -6.47 6.48 -7.15
CA PRO A 212 -7.66 7.34 -7.08
C PRO A 212 -7.76 8.15 -5.79
N ALA A 213 -7.44 7.55 -4.64
CA ALA A 213 -7.56 8.20 -3.35
C ALA A 213 -6.58 9.37 -3.18
N ILE A 214 -5.34 9.26 -3.69
CA ILE A 214 -4.38 10.36 -3.63
C ILE A 214 -4.73 11.50 -4.61
N PHE A 215 -5.33 11.19 -5.76
CA PHE A 215 -5.82 12.21 -6.71
C PHE A 215 -6.96 13.06 -6.14
N ALA A 216 -7.73 12.53 -5.19
CA ALA A 216 -8.75 13.29 -4.45
C ALA A 216 -8.17 14.36 -3.51
N ILE A 217 -6.86 14.32 -3.26
CA ILE A 217 -6.17 15.24 -2.37
C ILE A 217 -5.46 16.31 -3.19
N SER A 218 -4.71 15.89 -4.22
CA SER A 218 -3.93 16.79 -5.03
C SER A 218 -3.84 16.29 -6.47
N ASN A 219 -3.69 17.23 -7.40
CA ASN A 219 -3.39 16.95 -8.80
C ASN A 219 -1.94 17.28 -9.16
N ASP A 220 -1.13 17.72 -8.18
CA ASP A 220 0.29 18.02 -8.38
C ASP A 220 1.11 16.71 -8.41
N PRO A 221 1.69 16.31 -9.58
CA PRO A 221 2.50 15.10 -9.66
C PRO A 221 3.68 15.08 -8.69
N PHE A 222 4.25 16.24 -8.36
CA PHE A 222 5.36 16.32 -7.41
C PHE A 222 4.91 15.91 -6.01
N ILE A 223 3.81 16.47 -5.52
CA ILE A 223 3.24 16.13 -4.21
C ILE A 223 2.84 14.65 -4.17
N LEU A 224 2.12 14.20 -5.19
CA LEU A 224 1.66 12.81 -5.30
C LEU A 224 2.82 11.82 -5.31
N TYR A 225 3.84 12.05 -6.15
CA TYR A 225 4.94 11.10 -6.28
C TYR A 225 5.87 11.12 -5.06
N THR A 226 6.20 12.29 -4.52
CA THR A 226 7.10 12.39 -3.36
C THR A 226 6.48 11.81 -2.10
N SER A 227 5.24 12.16 -1.77
CA SER A 227 4.50 11.60 -0.62
C SER A 227 4.43 10.07 -0.68
N ASN A 228 4.24 9.54 -1.89
CA ASN A 228 4.13 8.12 -2.15
C ASN A 228 5.47 7.38 -1.99
N ILE A 229 6.55 7.94 -2.52
CA ILE A 229 7.91 7.44 -2.28
C ILE A 229 8.19 7.42 -0.78
N PHE A 230 7.96 8.53 -0.07
CA PHE A 230 8.21 8.63 1.37
C PHE A 230 7.35 7.66 2.20
N ALA A 231 6.14 7.32 1.74
CA ALA A 231 5.29 6.32 2.37
C ALA A 231 5.82 4.89 2.20
N ILE A 232 6.30 4.53 0.99
CA ILE A 232 6.89 3.22 0.70
C ILE A 232 8.29 3.09 1.32
N LEU A 233 9.05 4.18 1.41
CA LEU A 233 10.33 4.17 2.11
C LEU A 233 10.12 3.76 3.58
N GLY A 234 10.96 2.83 4.03
CA GLY A 234 10.79 2.19 5.34
C GLY A 234 9.79 1.03 5.39
N LEU A 235 9.15 0.64 4.27
CA LEU A 235 8.27 -0.54 4.22
C LEU A 235 9.00 -1.83 4.65
N ARG A 236 10.30 -1.95 4.33
CA ARG A 236 11.14 -3.06 4.82
C ARG A 236 11.18 -3.12 6.36
N ALA A 237 11.43 -1.99 7.01
CA ALA A 237 11.47 -1.92 8.48
C ALA A 237 10.08 -2.18 9.08
N LEU A 238 9.04 -1.62 8.46
CA LEU A 238 7.66 -1.82 8.86
C LEU A 238 7.23 -3.28 8.72
N TYR A 239 7.66 -3.99 7.67
CA TYR A 239 7.41 -5.42 7.48
C TYR A 239 7.93 -6.24 8.67
N PHE A 240 9.19 -6.06 9.06
CA PHE A 240 9.77 -6.81 10.18
C PHE A 240 9.14 -6.43 11.54
N LEU A 241 8.68 -5.20 11.68
CA LEU A 241 7.91 -4.77 12.86
C LEU A 241 6.53 -5.44 12.89
N LEU A 242 5.80 -5.45 11.76
CA LEU A 242 4.43 -5.96 11.65
C LEU A 242 4.33 -7.48 11.64
N ALA A 243 5.34 -8.19 11.11
CA ALA A 243 5.38 -9.65 11.11
C ALA A 243 5.23 -10.22 12.53
N ASN A 244 5.68 -9.47 13.55
CA ASN A 244 5.59 -9.85 14.97
C ASN A 244 4.38 -9.22 15.70
N LEU A 245 3.62 -8.34 15.05
CA LEU A 245 2.52 -7.55 15.63
C LEU A 245 1.18 -7.72 14.88
N MET A 246 1.05 -8.75 14.05
CA MET A 246 -0.15 -9.04 13.24
C MET A 246 -1.50 -8.85 13.99
N PRO A 247 -1.67 -9.26 15.27
CA PRO A 247 -2.94 -9.09 15.97
C PRO A 247 -3.35 -7.63 16.24
N LEU A 248 -2.39 -6.70 16.32
CA LEU A 248 -2.66 -5.30 16.69
C LEU A 248 -3.32 -4.48 15.58
N PHE A 249 -3.39 -4.99 14.35
CA PHE A 249 -3.94 -4.25 13.20
C PHE A 249 -5.25 -4.83 12.68
N ARG A 250 -5.92 -5.68 13.48
CA ARG A 250 -7.16 -6.35 13.11
C ARG A 250 -8.20 -5.39 12.54
N PHE A 251 -8.42 -4.23 13.15
CA PHE A 251 -9.46 -3.28 12.69
C PHE A 251 -8.96 -2.22 11.69
N LEU A 252 -7.69 -2.26 11.26
CA LEU A 252 -7.14 -1.25 10.36
C LEU A 252 -7.87 -1.21 9.00
N HIS A 253 -8.32 -2.36 8.51
CA HIS A 253 -9.08 -2.47 7.28
C HIS A 253 -10.45 -1.77 7.36
N TYR A 254 -11.10 -1.70 8.54
CA TYR A 254 -12.33 -0.91 8.72
C TYR A 254 -12.03 0.58 8.68
N GLY A 255 -10.94 1.01 9.32
CA GLY A 255 -10.47 2.40 9.25
C GLY A 255 -10.21 2.82 7.80
N LEU A 256 -9.53 1.96 7.05
CA LEU A 256 -9.31 2.18 5.63
C LEU A 256 -10.63 2.25 4.83
N ALA A 257 -11.58 1.36 5.11
CA ALA A 257 -12.88 1.39 4.46
C ALA A 257 -13.62 2.72 4.69
N VAL A 258 -13.61 3.25 5.92
CA VAL A 258 -14.16 4.59 6.21
C VAL A 258 -13.43 5.67 5.41
N ILE A 259 -12.09 5.62 5.38
CA ILE A 259 -11.26 6.59 4.65
C ILE A 259 -11.60 6.58 3.15
N LEU A 260 -11.73 5.39 2.53
CA LEU A 260 -12.08 5.27 1.12
C LEU A 260 -13.47 5.83 0.81
N VAL A 261 -14.47 5.53 1.65
CA VAL A 261 -15.82 6.12 1.50
C VAL A 261 -15.78 7.64 1.66
N PHE A 262 -15.06 8.14 2.67
CA PHE A 262 -14.93 9.57 2.92
C PHE A 262 -14.26 10.30 1.77
N ILE A 263 -13.13 9.79 1.29
CA ILE A 263 -12.37 10.38 0.17
C ILE A 263 -13.17 10.27 -1.13
N GLY A 264 -13.77 9.12 -1.42
CA GLY A 264 -14.61 8.94 -2.59
C GLY A 264 -15.80 9.90 -2.59
N THR A 265 -16.46 10.07 -1.45
CA THR A 265 -17.55 11.03 -1.29
C THR A 265 -17.06 12.46 -1.48
N LYS A 266 -15.94 12.86 -0.85
CA LYS A 266 -15.30 14.17 -1.05
C LYS A 266 -15.08 14.45 -2.53
N MET A 267 -14.56 13.47 -3.27
CA MET A 267 -14.24 13.63 -4.68
C MET A 267 -15.49 13.77 -5.56
N LEU A 268 -16.62 13.15 -5.19
CA LEU A 268 -17.90 13.28 -5.90
C LEU A 268 -18.60 14.62 -5.65
N ILE A 269 -18.39 15.21 -4.48
CA ILE A 269 -19.01 16.49 -4.12
C ILE A 269 -18.09 17.69 -4.35
N ALA A 270 -16.85 17.47 -4.79
CA ALA A 270 -15.82 18.50 -4.90
C ALA A 270 -16.28 19.69 -5.76
N ASP A 271 -17.08 19.44 -6.79
CA ASP A 271 -17.60 20.49 -7.68
C ASP A 271 -18.72 21.33 -7.06
N PHE A 272 -19.33 20.86 -5.96
CA PHE A 272 -20.41 21.56 -5.24
C PHE A 272 -19.94 22.13 -3.90
N PHE A 273 -19.05 21.42 -3.21
CA PHE A 273 -18.51 21.76 -1.90
C PHE A 273 -17.04 21.35 -1.80
N GLU A 274 -16.16 22.33 -1.81
CA GLU A 274 -14.73 22.09 -1.60
C GLU A 274 -14.45 21.90 -0.11
N ILE A 275 -14.07 20.67 0.27
CA ILE A 275 -13.60 20.39 1.64
C ILE A 275 -12.12 20.78 1.73
N PRO A 276 -11.74 21.75 2.58
CA PRO A 276 -10.35 22.18 2.71
C PRO A 276 -9.42 21.02 3.09
N SER A 277 -8.22 20.98 2.51
CA SER A 277 -7.23 19.93 2.77
C SER A 277 -6.90 19.71 4.26
N PRO A 278 -6.78 20.75 5.11
CA PRO A 278 -6.56 20.54 6.55
C PRO A 278 -7.69 19.78 7.24
N VAL A 279 -8.94 19.97 6.82
CA VAL A 279 -10.11 19.26 7.37
C VAL A 279 -10.08 17.80 6.94
N SER A 280 -9.76 17.56 5.66
CA SER A 280 -9.61 16.20 5.13
C SER A 280 -8.48 15.44 5.85
N LEU A 281 -7.34 16.11 6.07
CA LEU A 281 -6.22 15.58 6.84
C LEU A 281 -6.63 15.24 8.28
N ALA A 282 -7.33 16.15 8.97
CA ALA A 282 -7.79 15.93 10.33
C ALA A 282 -8.74 14.71 10.42
N ALA A 283 -9.66 14.57 9.46
CA ALA A 283 -10.57 13.42 9.39
C ALA A 283 -9.79 12.10 9.20
N VAL A 284 -8.84 12.06 8.26
CA VAL A 284 -8.00 10.87 8.03
C VAL A 284 -7.22 10.49 9.28
N VAL A 285 -6.53 11.45 9.91
CA VAL A 285 -5.76 11.22 11.14
C VAL A 285 -6.67 10.70 12.26
N ALA A 286 -7.86 11.28 12.42
CA ALA A 286 -8.82 10.85 13.43
C ALA A 286 -9.27 9.41 13.20
N ILE A 287 -9.66 9.05 11.97
CA ILE A 287 -10.12 7.69 11.63
C ILE A 287 -9.01 6.66 11.88
N LEU A 288 -7.77 6.94 11.44
CA LEU A 288 -6.64 6.04 11.66
C LEU A 288 -6.35 5.86 13.15
N THR A 289 -6.33 6.97 13.90
CA THR A 289 -6.06 6.95 15.35
C THR A 289 -7.12 6.13 16.08
N ILE A 290 -8.40 6.36 15.78
CA ILE A 290 -9.52 5.61 16.38
C ILE A 290 -9.40 4.12 16.04
N SER A 291 -9.09 3.78 14.79
CA SER A 291 -8.97 2.38 14.35
C SER A 291 -7.84 1.65 15.07
N ILE A 292 -6.69 2.31 15.26
CA ILE A 292 -5.56 1.77 16.00
C ILE A 292 -5.93 1.62 17.49
N LEU A 293 -6.52 2.64 18.11
CA LEU A 293 -6.92 2.59 19.52
C LEU A 293 -7.93 1.46 19.78
N LEU A 294 -8.97 1.33 18.95
CA LEU A 294 -9.94 0.23 19.05
C LEU A 294 -9.27 -1.14 18.95
N SER A 295 -8.26 -1.26 18.08
CA SER A 295 -7.49 -2.51 17.91
C SER A 295 -6.59 -2.85 19.09
N VAL A 296 -6.11 -1.85 19.83
CA VAL A 296 -5.34 -2.04 21.06
C VAL A 296 -6.25 -2.35 22.26
N PHE A 297 -7.38 -1.64 22.40
CA PHE A 297 -8.27 -1.78 23.55
C PHE A 297 -9.15 -3.02 23.49
N ILE A 298 -9.61 -3.42 22.30
CA ILE A 298 -10.39 -4.65 22.11
C ILE A 298 -9.42 -5.82 21.93
N LYS A 299 -8.81 -6.25 23.05
CA LYS A 299 -8.01 -7.48 23.10
C LYS A 299 -8.97 -8.67 23.15
N GLU A 300 -8.83 -9.58 22.20
CA GLU A 300 -9.60 -10.83 22.23
C GLU A 300 -9.21 -11.62 23.50
N GLU A 301 -10.22 -12.03 24.28
CA GLU A 301 -10.06 -13.16 25.18
C GLU A 301 -9.55 -14.33 24.34
N LYS A 302 -8.39 -14.88 24.72
CA LYS A 302 -7.95 -16.16 24.18
C LYS A 302 -9.12 -17.13 24.38
N ILE A 303 -9.71 -17.62 23.29
CA ILE A 303 -10.52 -18.83 23.34
C ILE A 303 -9.55 -19.93 23.76
N SER A 304 -9.49 -20.19 25.06
CA SER A 304 -8.80 -21.32 25.67
C SER A 304 -9.36 -22.57 25.03
N THR A 305 -8.57 -23.20 24.18
CA THR A 305 -8.86 -24.51 23.61
C THR A 305 -8.81 -25.51 24.78
N ASN A 306 -9.96 -25.75 25.41
CA ASN A 306 -10.15 -26.92 26.25
C ASN A 306 -10.12 -28.16 25.35
N VAL A 307 -8.92 -28.67 25.07
CA VAL A 307 -8.73 -30.08 24.74
C VAL A 307 -8.53 -30.78 26.08
N GLU A 308 -9.62 -30.93 26.82
CA GLU A 308 -9.66 -31.77 28.00
C GLU A 308 -10.05 -33.19 27.56
N GLN A 309 -9.04 -34.06 27.62
CA GLN A 309 -9.11 -35.48 27.92
C GLN A 309 -10.51 -36.14 27.85
N THR A 310 -10.73 -36.94 26.81
CA THR A 310 -11.50 -38.19 26.93
C THR A 310 -10.72 -39.33 26.29
N SER A 311 -9.63 -39.72 26.95
CA SER A 311 -9.26 -41.13 27.01
C SER A 311 -10.10 -41.78 28.10
N LYS A 312 -11.05 -42.62 27.72
CA LYS A 312 -11.46 -43.84 28.43
C LYS A 312 -12.40 -44.63 27.54
#